data_AF-A0A2M7THR4-F1
#
_entry.id   AF-A0A2M7THR4-F1
#
_cell.length_a   1.000
_cell.length_b   1.000
_cell.length_c   1.000
_cell.angle_alpha   90.00
_cell.angle_beta   90.00
_cell.angle_gamma   90.00
#
_symmetry.space_group_name_H-M   'P 1'
#
loop_
_entity.id
_entity.type
_entity.pdbx_description
1 polymer ?
#
loop_
_entity_poly.entity_id
_entity_poly.type
_entity_poly.pdbx_seq_one_letter_code
_entity_poly.pdbx_strand_id
1 'polypeptide(L)'
;MKKINYLFLFGIFIFAFVLRVLFLPKNILTFGYDQARDVIISQSILKGDLKIQGPPASTPGLYHGVFYYYLLAPAYLLGNGNPVAAVYWISFLNSLAVFIIFYLGYLMTKKAWVGILAAFFFAISFESAQYAT
;
A
#
# COMPACT_ATOMS: atom_id res chain seq x y z
N MET A 1 -23.13 -14.07 -6.34
CA MET A 1 -22.78 -12.78 -6.98
C MET A 1 -22.62 -13.00 -8.47
N LYS A 2 -23.16 -12.12 -9.33
CA LYS A 2 -23.05 -12.29 -10.80
C LYS A 2 -21.60 -12.00 -11.25
N LYS A 3 -21.13 -12.66 -12.33
CA LYS A 3 -19.79 -12.42 -12.94
C LYS A 3 -19.50 -10.93 -13.16
N ILE A 4 -20.51 -10.14 -13.49
CA ILE A 4 -20.42 -8.70 -13.71
C ILE A 4 -19.86 -7.94 -12.50
N ASN A 5 -20.19 -8.34 -11.26
CA ASN A 5 -19.72 -7.65 -10.06
C ASN A 5 -18.21 -7.79 -9.85
N TYR A 6 -17.63 -8.92 -10.24
CA TYR A 6 -16.19 -9.16 -10.11
C TYR A 6 -15.40 -8.35 -11.13
N LEU A 7 -15.91 -8.22 -12.36
CA LEU A 7 -15.29 -7.38 -13.39
C LEU A 7 -15.29 -5.90 -12.97
N PHE A 8 -16.42 -5.41 -12.44
CA PHE A 8 -16.50 -4.05 -11.90
C PHE A 8 -15.53 -3.83 -10.74
N LEU A 9 -15.47 -4.76 -9.79
CA LEU A 9 -14.57 -4.65 -8.65
C LEU A 9 -13.10 -4.66 -9.08
N PHE A 10 -12.74 -5.50 -10.06
CA PHE A 10 -11.41 -5.49 -10.64
C PHE A 10 -11.10 -4.17 -11.36
N GLY A 11 -12.08 -3.61 -12.09
CA GLY A 11 -11.95 -2.27 -12.68
C GLY A 11 -11.69 -1.18 -11.64
N ILE A 12 -12.37 -1.21 -10.50
CA ILE A 12 -12.13 -0.29 -9.38
C ILE A 12 -10.71 -0.47 -8.83
N PHE A 13 -10.24 -1.70 -8.66
CA PHE A 13 -8.88 -1.98 -8.20
C PHE A 13 -7.82 -1.40 -9.16
N ILE A 14 -7.96 -1.62 -10.47
CA ILE A 14 -7.04 -1.07 -11.47
C ILE A 14 -7.08 0.46 -11.44
N PHE A 15 -8.29 1.04 -11.39
CA PHE A 15 -8.45 2.49 -11.31
C PHE A 15 -7.79 3.08 -10.05
N ALA A 16 -7.99 2.44 -8.89
CA ALA A 16 -7.36 2.79 -7.63
C ALA A 16 -5.83 2.79 -7.72
N PHE A 17 -5.25 1.73 -8.30
CA PHE A 17 -3.80 1.62 -8.49
C PHE A 17 -3.27 2.69 -9.42
N VAL A 18 -3.91 2.91 -10.58
CA VAL A 18 -3.52 3.95 -11.54
C VAL A 18 -3.52 5.32 -10.89
N LEU A 19 -4.56 5.69 -10.13
CA LEU A 19 -4.61 6.98 -9.45
C LEU A 19 -3.45 7.20 -8.47
N ARG A 20 -3.04 6.16 -7.74
CA ARG A 20 -1.92 6.23 -6.79
C ARG A 20 -0.58 6.42 -7.49
N VAL A 21 -0.38 5.78 -8.64
CA VAL A 21 0.91 5.81 -9.34
C VAL A 21 1.02 6.89 -10.42
N LEU A 22 -0.10 7.52 -10.81
CA LEU A 22 -0.19 8.45 -11.96
C LEU A 22 0.85 9.56 -11.91
N PHE A 23 1.20 10.04 -10.71
CA PHE A 23 2.07 11.18 -10.51
C PHE A 23 3.50 10.81 -10.09
N LEU A 24 3.80 9.54 -9.86
CA LEU A 24 5.14 9.07 -9.49
C LEU A 24 6.22 9.43 -10.53
N PRO A 25 5.98 9.28 -11.85
CA PRO A 25 7.00 9.61 -12.86
C PRO A 25 7.38 11.09 -12.92
N LYS A 26 6.63 11.98 -12.25
CA LYS A 26 6.89 13.42 -12.22
C LYS A 26 7.80 13.85 -11.06
N ASN A 27 8.48 12.92 -10.39
CA ASN A 27 9.38 13.17 -9.24
C ASN A 27 8.70 13.87 -8.05
N ILE A 28 7.38 13.71 -7.88
CA ILE A 28 6.64 14.24 -6.71
C ILE A 28 6.73 13.28 -5.51
N LEU A 29 7.74 12.41 -5.52
CA LEU A 29 7.97 11.48 -4.43
C LEU A 29 8.49 12.29 -3.24
N THR A 30 7.63 12.47 -2.23
CA THR A 30 8.10 12.94 -0.92
C THR A 30 9.05 11.89 -0.42
N PHE A 31 10.36 12.16 -0.43
CA PHE A 31 11.38 11.24 0.06
C PHE A 31 12.10 11.91 1.23
N GLY A 32 11.53 11.70 2.41
CA GLY A 32 12.02 12.22 3.68
C GLY A 32 12.83 11.20 4.47
N TYR A 33 13.04 11.54 5.74
CA TYR A 33 13.84 10.74 6.67
C TYR A 33 13.31 9.32 6.83
N ASP A 34 11.99 9.16 6.98
CA ASP A 34 11.37 7.85 7.20
C ASP A 34 11.60 6.91 6.01
N GLN A 35 11.36 7.38 4.79
CA GLN A 35 11.58 6.56 3.59
C GLN A 35 13.06 6.22 3.41
N ALA A 36 13.97 7.17 3.67
CA ALA A 36 15.41 6.91 3.61
C ALA A 36 15.84 5.83 4.61
N ARG A 37 15.37 5.93 5.86
CA ARG A 37 15.60 4.90 6.90
C ARG A 37 15.06 3.54 6.44
N ASP A 38 13.83 3.50 5.95
CA ASP A 38 13.16 2.26 5.61
C ASP A 38 13.85 1.55 4.44
N VAL A 39 14.38 2.29 3.46
CA VAL A 39 15.25 1.77 2.41
C VAL A 39 16.49 1.10 3.01
N ILE A 40 17.22 1.81 3.87
CA ILE A 40 18.50 1.33 4.43
C ILE A 40 18.30 0.06 5.25
N ILE A 41 17.31 0.07 6.15
CA ILE A 41 17.02 -1.06 7.03
C ILE A 41 16.49 -2.26 6.24
N SER A 42 15.57 -2.04 5.29
CA SER A 42 15.05 -3.15 4.48
C SER A 42 16.15 -3.77 3.60
N GLN A 43 17.09 -2.98 3.10
CA GLN A 43 18.25 -3.50 2.38
C GLN A 43 19.24 -4.24 3.28
N SER A 44 19.39 -3.87 4.56
CA SER A 44 20.25 -4.63 5.48
C SER A 44 19.64 -6.00 5.78
N ILE A 45 18.31 -6.10 5.91
CA ILE A 45 17.59 -7.38 6.04
C ILE A 45 17.89 -8.30 4.84
N LEU A 46 17.86 -7.76 3.62
CA LEU A 46 18.21 -8.52 2.41
C LEU A 46 19.67 -9.02 2.40
N LYS A 47 20.55 -8.37 3.16
CA LYS A 47 21.96 -8.77 3.33
C LYS A 47 22.17 -9.73 4.52
N GLY A 48 21.09 -10.18 5.17
CA GLY A 48 21.12 -11.14 6.28
C GLY A 48 21.09 -10.52 7.67
N ASP A 49 21.01 -9.20 7.79
CA ASP A 49 20.89 -8.49 9.07
C ASP A 49 19.41 -8.43 9.50
N LEU A 50 18.91 -9.57 10.00
CA LEU A 50 17.53 -9.73 10.42
C LEU A 50 17.20 -8.79 11.58
N LYS A 51 16.09 -8.07 11.43
CA LYS A 51 15.59 -7.14 12.45
C LYS A 51 14.47 -7.77 13.25
N ILE A 52 14.43 -7.45 14.54
CA ILE A 52 13.31 -7.75 15.44
C ILE A 52 12.55 -6.49 15.87
N GLN A 53 13.17 -5.32 15.69
CA GLN A 53 12.62 -4.02 16.06
C GLN A 53 12.24 -3.24 14.80
N GLY A 54 11.05 -2.65 14.79
CA GLY A 54 10.57 -1.84 13.67
C GLY A 54 10.96 -0.36 13.77
N PRO A 55 10.33 0.48 12.94
CA PRO A 55 10.56 1.92 12.92
C PRO A 55 10.31 2.59 14.28
N PRO A 56 11.12 3.59 14.67
CA PRO A 56 10.82 4.40 15.85
C PRO A 56 9.50 5.17 15.64
N ALA A 57 8.70 5.25 16.70
CA ALA A 57 7.53 6.13 16.73
C ALA A 57 7.94 7.56 17.13
N SER A 58 7.00 8.50 17.05
CA SER A 58 7.21 9.88 17.53
C SER A 58 7.47 9.97 19.04
N THR A 59 7.14 8.91 19.80
CA THR A 59 7.45 8.81 21.24
C THR A 59 8.82 8.15 21.43
N PRO A 60 9.78 8.83 22.08
CA PRO A 60 11.09 8.25 22.36
C PRO A 60 10.98 6.91 23.09
N GLY A 61 11.73 5.91 22.60
CA GLY A 61 11.73 4.56 23.17
C GLY A 61 10.58 3.65 22.73
N LEU A 62 9.61 4.15 21.95
CA LEU A 62 8.54 3.35 21.37
C LEU A 62 8.86 3.01 19.90
N TYR A 63 8.61 1.76 19.52
CA TYR A 63 8.90 1.24 18.18
C TYR A 63 7.70 0.48 17.64
N HIS A 64 7.48 0.61 16.34
CA HIS A 64 6.48 -0.15 15.61
C HIS A 64 6.93 -1.61 15.43
N GLY A 65 6.00 -2.47 15.01
CA GLY A 65 6.31 -3.85 14.66
C GLY A 65 7.26 -3.93 13.46
N VAL A 66 8.19 -4.89 13.49
CA VAL A 66 9.23 -5.03 12.46
C VAL A 66 8.71 -5.47 11.09
N PHE A 67 7.48 -6.00 11.05
CA PHE A 67 6.85 -6.51 9.83
C PHE A 67 6.92 -5.54 8.65
N TYR A 68 6.83 -4.23 8.90
CA TYR A 68 6.87 -3.23 7.84
C TYR A 68 8.15 -3.29 6.99
N TYR A 69 9.31 -3.54 7.61
CA TYR A 69 10.56 -3.70 6.86
C TYR A 69 10.58 -4.96 6.01
N TYR A 70 10.05 -6.06 6.54
CA TYR A 70 9.91 -7.32 5.79
C TYR A 70 8.88 -7.21 4.67
N LEU A 71 7.86 -6.36 4.83
CA LEU A 71 6.88 -6.08 3.78
C LEU A 71 7.51 -5.30 2.62
N LEU A 72 8.46 -4.41 2.91
CA LEU A 72 9.17 -3.61 1.91
C LEU A 72 10.35 -4.35 1.25
N ALA A 73 11.00 -5.27 1.96
CA ALA A 73 12.19 -5.97 1.49
C ALA A 73 12.01 -6.64 0.09
N PRO A 74 10.89 -7.32 -0.24
CA PRO A 74 10.67 -7.86 -1.58
C PRO A 74 10.69 -6.78 -2.67
N ALA A 75 10.16 -5.60 -2.39
CA ALA A 75 10.14 -4.51 -3.34
C ALA A 75 11.54 -3.98 -3.64
N TYR A 76 12.39 -3.87 -2.63
CA TYR A 76 13.79 -3.49 -2.81
C TYR A 76 14.62 -4.58 -3.47
N LEU A 77 14.31 -5.86 -3.24
CA LEU A 77 14.94 -6.97 -3.94
C LEU A 77 14.63 -6.95 -5.44
N LEU A 78 13.34 -6.84 -5.79
CA LEU A 78 12.90 -6.78 -7.20
C LEU A 78 13.32 -5.48 -7.89
N GLY A 79 13.36 -4.38 -7.15
CA GLY A 79 13.74 -3.06 -7.64
C GLY A 79 15.24 -2.77 -7.64
N ASN A 80 16.11 -3.73 -7.30
CA ASN A 80 17.56 -3.51 -7.13
C ASN A 80 17.89 -2.30 -6.24
N GLY A 81 17.16 -2.17 -5.13
CA GLY A 81 17.33 -1.08 -4.16
C GLY A 81 16.66 0.25 -4.55
N ASN A 82 15.99 0.34 -5.71
CA ASN A 82 15.32 1.55 -6.15
C ASN A 82 14.08 1.87 -5.28
N PRO A 83 14.02 3.05 -4.62
CA PRO A 83 12.87 3.48 -3.84
C PRO A 83 11.55 3.52 -4.62
N VAL A 84 11.60 3.82 -5.92
CA VAL A 84 10.41 3.87 -6.77
C VAL A 84 9.71 2.50 -6.82
N ALA A 85 10.45 1.40 -6.79
CA ALA A 85 9.87 0.06 -6.78
C ALA A 85 9.09 -0.21 -5.48
N ALA A 86 9.59 0.26 -4.33
CA ALA A 86 8.88 0.19 -3.06
C ALA A 86 7.57 0.98 -3.08
N VAL A 87 7.54 2.10 -3.79
CA VAL A 87 6.34 2.91 -3.93
C VAL A 87 5.28 2.21 -4.78
N TYR A 88 5.65 1.67 -5.94
CA TYR A 88 4.74 0.84 -6.74
C TYR A 88 4.20 -0.36 -5.94
N TRP A 89 5.05 -0.97 -5.12
CA TRP A 89 4.68 -2.08 -4.26
C TRP A 89 3.66 -1.69 -3.19
N ILE A 90 3.90 -0.61 -2.44
CA ILE A 90 2.95 -0.14 -1.42
C ILE A 90 1.66 0.37 -2.06
N SER A 91 1.73 1.06 -3.20
CA SER A 91 0.55 1.48 -3.97
C SER A 91 -0.29 0.28 -4.42
N PHE A 92 0.35 -0.82 -4.85
CA PHE A 92 -0.33 -2.06 -5.21
C PHE A 92 -1.01 -2.70 -3.98
N LEU A 93 -0.27 -2.87 -2.88
CA LEU A 93 -0.81 -3.45 -1.64
C LEU A 93 -1.96 -2.63 -1.07
N ASN A 94 -1.84 -1.30 -1.06
CA ASN A 94 -2.91 -0.41 -0.64
C ASN A 94 -4.15 -0.56 -1.55
N SER A 95 -3.95 -0.71 -2.86
CA SER A 95 -5.05 -0.92 -3.80
C SER A 95 -5.80 -2.22 -3.55
N LEU A 96 -5.14 -3.27 -3.03
CA LEU A 96 -5.83 -4.52 -2.64
C LEU A 96 -6.89 -4.30 -1.54
N ALA A 97 -6.79 -3.22 -0.76
CA ALA A 97 -7.80 -2.87 0.23
C ALA A 97 -9.19 -2.61 -0.41
N VAL A 98 -9.26 -2.28 -1.70
CA VAL A 98 -10.52 -2.21 -2.48
C VAL A 98 -11.36 -3.48 -2.29
N PHE A 99 -10.74 -4.66 -2.33
CA PHE A 99 -11.44 -5.94 -2.15
C PHE A 99 -11.93 -6.13 -0.71
N ILE A 100 -11.13 -5.71 0.27
CA ILE A 100 -11.46 -5.78 1.69
C ILE A 100 -12.64 -4.84 2.01
N ILE A 101 -12.57 -3.58 1.56
CA ILE A 101 -13.63 -2.59 1.75
C ILE A 101 -14.93 -3.03 1.09
N PHE A 102 -14.86 -3.59 -0.13
CA PHE A 102 -16.02 -4.22 -0.76
C PHE A 102 -16.62 -5.31 0.13
N TYR A 103 -15.78 -6.21 0.62
CA TYR A 103 -16.22 -7.35 1.42
C TYR A 103 -16.85 -6.90 2.75
N LEU A 104 -16.28 -5.91 3.42
CA LEU A 104 -16.85 -5.32 4.63
C LEU A 104 -18.22 -4.67 4.36
N GLY A 105 -18.34 -3.86 3.31
CA GLY A 105 -19.63 -3.26 2.93
C GLY A 105 -20.69 -4.30 2.59
N TYR A 106 -20.30 -5.41 1.94
CA TYR A 106 -21.17 -6.55 1.72
C TYR A 106 -21.51 -7.28 3.02
N LEU A 107 -20.55 -7.53 3.91
CA LEU A 107 -20.80 -8.24 5.17
C LEU A 107 -21.81 -7.51 6.06
N MET A 108 -21.72 -6.18 6.12
CA MET A 108 -22.58 -5.34 6.96
C MET A 108 -24.01 -5.22 6.42
N THR A 109 -24.18 -5.15 5.10
CA THR A 109 -25.49 -4.84 4.49
C THR A 109 -26.13 -6.00 3.74
N LYS A 110 -25.36 -7.06 3.47
CA LYS A 110 -25.67 -8.16 2.55
C LYS A 110 -26.03 -7.71 1.13
N LYS A 111 -25.70 -6.46 0.76
CA LYS A 111 -26.00 -5.84 -0.53
C LYS A 111 -24.69 -5.57 -1.29
N ALA A 112 -24.51 -6.26 -2.42
CA ALA A 112 -23.27 -6.14 -3.20
C ALA A 112 -23.01 -4.72 -3.73
N TRP A 113 -24.06 -3.97 -4.08
CA TRP A 113 -23.92 -2.60 -4.57
C TRP A 113 -23.37 -1.65 -3.50
N VAL A 114 -23.67 -1.87 -2.21
CA VAL A 114 -23.12 -1.07 -1.11
C VAL A 114 -21.61 -1.30 -0.98
N GLY A 115 -21.17 -2.56 -1.07
CA GLY A 115 -19.75 -2.89 -1.11
C GLY A 115 -19.04 -2.24 -2.30
N ILE A 116 -19.66 -2.24 -3.48
CA ILE A 116 -19.11 -1.60 -4.69
C ILE A 116 -18.94 -0.09 -4.48
N LEU A 117 -19.95 0.59 -3.94
CA LEU A 117 -19.87 2.03 -3.65
C LEU A 117 -18.79 2.33 -2.60
N ALA A 118 -18.70 1.55 -1.54
CA ALA A 118 -17.67 1.72 -0.51
C ALA A 118 -16.26 1.56 -1.11
N ALA A 119 -16.06 0.52 -1.93
CA ALA A 119 -14.79 0.27 -2.62
C ALA A 119 -14.45 1.40 -3.61
N PHE A 120 -15.44 1.93 -4.32
CA PHE A 120 -15.26 3.07 -5.21
C PHE A 120 -14.86 4.35 -4.46
N PHE A 121 -15.54 4.68 -3.35
CA PHE A 121 -15.18 5.83 -2.53
C PHE A 121 -13.78 5.70 -1.92
N PHE A 122 -13.38 4.51 -1.51
CA PHE A 122 -12.01 4.25 -1.08
C PHE A 122 -11.01 4.45 -2.23
N ALA A 123 -11.33 3.98 -3.44
CA ALA A 123 -10.45 4.10 -4.61
C ALA A 123 -10.10 5.55 -4.96
N ILE A 124 -11.06 6.47 -4.82
CA ILE A 124 -10.90 7.92 -5.14
C ILE A 124 -10.56 8.78 -3.92
N SER A 125 -10.43 8.19 -2.73
CA SER A 125 -10.13 8.93 -1.50
C SER A 125 -8.75 9.57 -1.59
N PHE A 126 -8.68 10.89 -1.41
CA PHE A 126 -7.44 11.65 -1.41
C PHE A 126 -6.46 11.15 -0.34
N GLU A 127 -6.93 10.99 0.89
CA GLU A 127 -6.15 10.48 2.02
C GLU A 127 -5.59 9.09 1.73
N SER A 128 -6.42 8.18 1.20
CA SER A 128 -5.95 6.84 0.85
C SER A 128 -4.91 6.87 -0.28
N ALA A 129 -5.00 7.81 -1.20
CA ALA A 129 -4.04 7.94 -2.29
C ALA A 129 -2.72 8.56 -1.81
N GLN A 130 -2.79 9.60 -0.97
CA GLN A 130 -1.63 10.32 -0.45
C GLN A 130 -0.70 9.42 0.39
N TYR A 131 -1.26 8.56 1.25
CA TYR A 131 -0.48 7.65 2.09
C TYR A 131 -0.18 6.29 1.42
N ALA A 132 -0.53 6.12 0.15
CA ALA A 132 -0.23 4.91 -0.61
C ALA A 132 1.06 5.00 -1.44
N THR A 133 1.77 6.13 -1.36
CA THR A 133 2.99 6.41 -2.12
C THR A 133 4.18 6.77 -1.24
#